data_AF-A0A939WN05-F1
#
_entry.id   AF-A0A939WN05-F1
#
_cell.length_a   1.000
_cell.length_b   1.000
_cell.length_c   1.000
_cell.angle_alpha   90.00
_cell.angle_beta   90.00
_cell.angle_gamma   90.00
#
_symmetry.space_group_name_H-M   'P 1'
#
loop_
_entity.id
_entity.type
_entity.pdbx_description
1 polymer ?
#
loop_
_entity_poly.entity_id
_entity_poly.type
_entity_poly.pdbx_seq_one_letter_code
_entity_poly.pdbx_strand_id
1 'polypeptide(L)'
;MHLALTVLAVIWTFQTAPLVVEPATGHKASPGVHEIRIPSTCACGWWKTSRPVTPGCGARFRATAEITLDDANDSAYNDVMMFVRWNFPDDGKDRGKSGNGIDKGKFYQRDFVAYTDKTENGKTVRTFDETFAVPGECDSVDVEFIAKWHPMTVAIRDFSVVKADAKPRVVRCVVGNPHERTANAIIEARRRAGEEMTGEKTMAIQLAQIEACLTNIFAHVENPDIILFAECLSTQGAPDPVSVSEPIPGGPSWRLAEKYATKYRCNIAMNVRELDAEARFHNTVFVCDREGKLAGLYRKTHLTSGEYQMGLVPGDGFPVFNLDFGRVGALVCWDNWFSESIKLVKRSGAELLLFPLAGCAQDHVDIVFPARAIDAGIPILVAMRQGHLPNGIIDRDGTWVAKTFEDCGYAVADIDLNERKRTFWLSVGPGQGDPYELYYDESRPALYEDFNWKQPRK
;
A
#
# COMPACT_ATOMS: atom_id res chain seq x y z
N MET A 1 21.47 41.78 -5.68
CA MET A 1 20.85 40.45 -5.90
C MET A 1 21.77 39.43 -6.58
N HIS A 2 22.62 39.81 -7.55
CA HIS A 2 23.56 38.84 -8.18
C HIS A 2 24.81 38.48 -7.37
N LEU A 3 25.16 39.24 -6.31
CA LEU A 3 26.29 38.91 -5.43
C LEU A 3 25.94 37.96 -4.27
N ALA A 4 24.66 37.75 -3.97
CA ALA A 4 24.22 36.89 -2.87
C ALA A 4 24.08 35.41 -3.29
N LEU A 5 23.92 35.15 -4.59
CA LEU A 5 23.84 33.79 -5.16
C LEU A 5 25.23 33.14 -5.33
N THR A 6 26.29 33.93 -5.49
CA THR A 6 27.65 33.39 -5.65
C THR A 6 28.28 32.96 -4.33
N VAL A 7 27.87 33.55 -3.19
CA VAL A 7 28.38 33.19 -1.85
C VAL A 7 27.72 31.90 -1.32
N LEU A 8 26.51 31.57 -1.75
CA LEU A 8 25.85 30.30 -1.41
C LEU A 8 26.36 29.11 -2.22
N ALA A 9 26.95 29.34 -3.40
CA ALA A 9 27.51 28.28 -4.25
C ALA A 9 28.92 27.80 -3.83
N VAL A 10 29.59 28.50 -2.91
CA VAL A 10 31.01 28.24 -2.56
C VAL A 10 31.19 27.64 -1.15
N ILE A 11 30.12 27.38 -0.39
CA ILE A 11 30.21 26.79 0.97
C ILE A 11 29.41 25.47 1.11
N TRP A 12 28.92 24.89 0.02
CA TRP A 12 28.39 23.53 0.00
C TRP A 12 29.22 22.63 -0.91
N THR A 13 30.53 22.68 -0.76
CA THR A 13 31.27 21.43 -0.85
C THR A 13 30.74 20.57 0.29
N PHE A 14 29.86 19.61 -0.04
CA PHE A 14 29.81 18.35 0.70
C PHE A 14 31.26 17.86 0.68
N GLN A 15 32.06 18.29 1.66
CA GLN A 15 33.14 17.48 2.14
C GLN A 15 32.40 16.21 2.52
N THR A 16 32.51 15.22 1.63
CA THR A 16 32.52 13.82 1.99
C THR A 16 33.56 13.71 3.09
N ALA A 17 33.24 14.15 4.31
CA ALA A 17 33.69 13.42 5.46
C ALA A 17 33.30 12.00 5.07
N PRO A 18 34.26 11.09 4.86
CA PRO A 18 33.87 9.71 4.95
C PRO A 18 33.14 9.67 6.29
N LEU A 19 31.90 9.16 6.30
CA LEU A 19 31.52 8.37 7.44
C LEU A 19 32.69 7.40 7.57
N VAL A 20 33.66 7.73 8.43
CA VAL A 20 34.70 6.80 8.82
C VAL A 20 33.89 5.81 9.60
N VAL A 21 33.33 4.84 8.86
CA VAL A 21 32.66 3.68 9.41
C VAL A 21 33.71 3.12 10.34
N GLU A 22 33.47 3.26 11.65
CA GLU A 22 34.24 2.50 12.63
C GLU A 22 34.28 1.05 12.10
N PRO A 23 35.46 0.43 11.98
CA PRO A 23 35.54 -0.96 11.57
C PRO A 23 34.54 -1.74 12.43
N ALA A 24 33.61 -2.44 11.77
CA ALA A 24 32.42 -3.08 12.35
C ALA A 24 32.39 -3.01 13.89
N THR A 25 31.60 -2.08 14.45
CA THR A 25 31.40 -2.05 15.91
C THR A 25 30.80 -3.37 16.42
N GLY A 26 30.29 -4.19 15.49
CA GLY A 26 29.92 -5.56 15.73
C GLY A 26 31.07 -6.56 15.81
N HIS A 27 31.07 -7.39 16.85
CA HIS A 27 32.03 -8.48 17.02
C HIS A 27 31.31 -9.83 17.23
N LYS A 28 32.03 -10.94 17.06
CA LYS A 28 31.51 -12.27 17.38
C LYS A 28 31.64 -12.48 18.89
N ALA A 29 30.53 -12.39 19.62
CA ALA A 29 30.50 -12.57 21.08
C ALA A 29 30.64 -14.05 21.47
N SER A 30 29.96 -14.95 20.75
CA SER A 30 30.01 -16.40 20.98
C SER A 30 29.61 -17.19 19.71
N PRO A 31 29.69 -18.54 19.68
CA PRO A 31 29.23 -19.31 18.53
C PRO A 31 27.75 -19.02 18.20
N GLY A 32 27.49 -18.53 16.99
CA GLY A 32 26.14 -18.21 16.52
C GLY A 32 25.58 -16.88 17.03
N VAL A 33 26.36 -16.10 17.79
CA VAL A 33 25.93 -14.79 18.33
C VAL A 33 26.90 -13.70 17.91
N HIS A 34 26.35 -12.69 17.25
CA HIS A 34 27.05 -11.48 16.87
C HIS A 34 26.50 -10.32 17.68
N GLU A 35 27.37 -9.46 18.22
CA GLU A 35 26.94 -8.35 19.07
C GLU A 35 27.38 -7.04 18.43
N ILE A 36 26.46 -6.08 18.30
CA ILE A 36 26.75 -4.69 17.95
C ILE A 36 26.61 -3.84 19.20
N ARG A 37 27.69 -3.16 19.58
CA ARG A 37 27.68 -2.17 20.66
C ARG A 37 27.66 -0.76 20.08
N ILE A 38 26.73 0.07 20.53
CA ILE A 38 26.73 1.52 20.30
C ILE A 38 26.98 2.21 21.62
N PRO A 39 28.18 2.75 21.86
CA PRO A 39 28.42 3.60 23.04
C PRO A 39 27.72 4.95 22.88
N SER A 40 27.53 5.68 23.98
CA SER A 40 26.90 7.02 23.96
C SER A 40 27.64 8.08 23.14
N THR A 41 28.89 7.80 22.76
CA THR A 41 29.72 8.65 21.91
C THR A 41 29.50 8.42 20.42
N CYS A 42 28.76 7.38 20.03
CA CYS A 42 28.52 7.00 18.64
C CYS A 42 27.03 7.05 18.31
N ALA A 43 26.69 7.53 17.12
CA ALA A 43 25.31 7.60 16.65
C ALA A 43 24.86 6.32 15.91
N CYS A 44 25.79 5.44 15.54
CA CYS A 44 25.49 4.20 14.82
C CYS A 44 26.58 3.14 15.01
N GLY A 45 26.20 1.89 14.76
CA GLY A 45 27.04 0.71 14.77
C GLY A 45 26.65 -0.26 13.66
N TRP A 46 27.56 -1.17 13.31
CA TRP A 46 27.45 -1.97 12.09
C TRP A 46 28.01 -3.37 12.30
N TRP A 47 27.35 -4.36 11.72
CA TRP A 47 27.90 -5.68 11.51
C TRP A 47 27.58 -6.14 10.10
N LYS A 48 28.52 -6.84 9.45
CA LYS A 48 28.38 -7.28 8.07
C LYS A 48 28.91 -8.68 7.88
N THR A 49 28.27 -9.46 7.01
CA THR A 49 28.81 -10.73 6.54
C THR A 49 28.39 -11.02 5.10
N SER A 50 29.21 -11.76 4.37
CA SER A 50 28.90 -12.19 3.00
C SER A 50 28.42 -13.64 2.99
N ARG A 51 27.45 -13.96 2.14
CA ARG A 51 26.91 -15.31 1.96
C ARG A 51 26.78 -15.64 0.47
N PRO A 52 27.04 -16.89 0.06
CA PRO A 52 26.73 -17.32 -1.30
C PRO A 52 25.22 -17.39 -1.50
N VAL A 53 24.77 -17.06 -2.71
CA VAL A 53 23.38 -17.21 -3.17
C VAL A 53 23.38 -17.82 -4.56
N THR A 54 22.23 -18.32 -5.01
CA THR A 54 22.11 -18.91 -6.35
C THR A 54 21.25 -17.99 -7.21
N PRO A 55 21.80 -17.44 -8.33
CA PRO A 55 21.02 -16.63 -9.25
C PRO A 55 19.74 -17.34 -9.71
N GLY A 56 18.65 -16.58 -9.85
CA GLY A 56 17.35 -17.10 -10.32
C GLY A 56 16.61 -18.00 -9.32
N CYS A 57 17.14 -18.18 -8.11
CA CYS A 57 16.44 -18.83 -7.00
C CYS A 57 15.89 -17.79 -6.01
N GLY A 58 15.05 -18.20 -5.05
CA GLY A 58 14.78 -17.39 -3.87
C GLY A 58 15.85 -17.60 -2.79
N ALA A 59 16.08 -16.57 -1.99
CA ALA A 59 16.89 -16.62 -0.78
C ALA A 59 16.08 -16.05 0.39
N ARG A 60 15.90 -16.85 1.44
CA ARG A 60 15.23 -16.46 2.68
C ARG A 60 16.28 -16.06 3.71
N PHE A 61 16.14 -14.84 4.22
CA PHE A 61 17.01 -14.23 5.22
C PHE A 61 16.26 -14.20 6.54
N ARG A 62 16.89 -14.78 7.58
CA ARG A 62 16.35 -14.78 8.94
C ARG A 62 17.39 -14.33 9.93
N ALA A 63 16.95 -13.57 10.93
CA ALA A 63 17.74 -13.26 12.11
C ALA A 63 16.84 -12.73 13.23
N THR A 64 17.32 -12.85 14.46
CA THR A 64 16.72 -12.23 15.63
C THR A 64 17.71 -11.24 16.22
N ALA A 65 17.26 -10.03 16.56
CA ALA A 65 18.05 -9.03 17.25
C ALA A 65 17.43 -8.73 18.62
N GLU A 66 18.14 -9.10 19.69
CA GLU A 66 17.80 -8.75 21.06
C GLU A 66 18.40 -7.38 21.39
N ILE A 67 17.55 -6.38 21.62
CA ILE A 67 17.97 -5.00 21.85
C ILE A 67 17.98 -4.72 23.35
N THR A 68 19.12 -4.25 23.86
CA THR A 68 19.28 -3.78 25.24
C THR A 68 19.73 -2.33 25.21
N LEU A 69 18.83 -1.41 25.54
CA LEU A 69 19.15 0.02 25.65
C LEU A 69 19.92 0.29 26.95
N ASP A 70 20.81 1.27 26.92
CA ASP A 70 21.54 1.69 28.12
C ASP A 70 20.63 2.49 29.08
N ASP A 71 19.74 3.32 28.54
CA ASP A 71 18.71 4.03 29.31
C ASP A 71 17.40 3.24 29.26
N ALA A 72 16.85 2.93 30.44
CA ALA A 72 15.60 2.19 30.57
C ALA A 72 14.36 3.04 30.22
N ASN A 73 14.49 4.35 30.09
CA ASN A 73 13.42 5.25 29.65
C ASN A 73 13.34 5.40 28.14
N ASP A 74 14.37 4.98 27.41
CA ASP A 74 14.36 4.97 25.96
C ASP A 74 13.55 3.76 25.44
N SER A 75 13.05 3.88 24.22
CA SER A 75 12.34 2.82 23.53
C SER A 75 12.95 2.56 22.16
N ALA A 76 13.26 1.30 21.87
CA ALA A 76 13.76 0.91 20.56
C ALA A 76 12.60 0.93 19.57
N TYR A 77 12.68 1.81 18.58
CA TYR A 77 11.87 1.83 17.37
C TYR A 77 12.73 1.29 16.23
N ASN A 78 12.98 2.01 15.13
CA ASN A 78 13.72 1.50 13.97
C ASN A 78 15.25 1.45 14.14
N ASP A 79 15.72 1.39 15.39
CA ASP A 79 17.11 1.47 15.78
C ASP A 79 17.96 0.33 15.23
N VAL A 80 17.37 -0.83 14.90
CA VAL A 80 18.08 -1.97 14.32
C VAL A 80 17.47 -2.38 12.99
N MET A 81 18.28 -2.40 11.93
CA MET A 81 17.84 -2.69 10.57
C MET A 81 18.71 -3.79 9.97
N MET A 82 18.11 -4.62 9.12
CA MET A 82 18.83 -5.58 8.28
C MET A 82 18.67 -5.20 6.81
N PHE A 83 19.79 -5.13 6.11
CA PHE A 83 19.84 -4.89 4.68
C PHE A 83 20.54 -6.04 3.97
N VAL A 84 20.10 -6.27 2.73
CA VAL A 84 20.63 -7.27 1.81
C VAL A 84 21.18 -6.53 0.62
N ARG A 85 22.50 -6.46 0.50
CA ARG A 85 23.18 -5.88 -0.66
C ARG A 85 23.60 -6.98 -1.61
N TRP A 86 23.04 -6.97 -2.80
CA TRP A 86 23.36 -7.93 -3.86
C TRP A 86 24.66 -7.55 -4.53
N ASN A 87 25.58 -8.51 -4.63
CA ASN A 87 26.88 -8.28 -5.24
C ASN A 87 26.78 -8.54 -6.74
N PHE A 88 26.76 -7.49 -7.56
CA PHE A 88 26.82 -7.61 -9.01
C PHE A 88 28.25 -7.54 -9.52
N PRO A 89 28.56 -8.15 -10.69
CA PRO A 89 29.87 -8.00 -11.33
C PRO A 89 30.28 -6.54 -11.63
N ASP A 90 29.28 -5.66 -11.79
CA ASP A 90 29.47 -4.23 -12.08
C ASP A 90 29.43 -3.33 -10.84
N ASP A 91 29.28 -3.90 -9.64
CA ASP A 91 29.31 -3.14 -8.38
C ASP A 91 30.60 -2.32 -8.29
N GLY A 92 30.49 -1.05 -7.91
CA GLY A 92 31.65 -0.20 -7.72
C GLY A 92 32.19 0.50 -8.97
N LYS A 93 31.64 0.21 -10.16
CA LYS A 93 31.94 0.95 -11.39
C LYS A 93 31.21 2.29 -11.42
N ASP A 94 31.91 3.35 -11.80
CA ASP A 94 31.36 4.71 -11.97
C ASP A 94 30.43 4.74 -13.20
N ARG A 95 29.17 5.12 -13.01
CA ARG A 95 28.16 5.25 -14.07
C ARG A 95 28.03 6.67 -14.63
N GLY A 96 28.93 7.57 -14.23
CA GLY A 96 28.95 8.97 -14.64
C GLY A 96 27.76 9.75 -14.10
N LYS A 97 27.51 10.93 -14.69
CA LYS A 97 26.42 11.82 -14.27
C LYS A 97 25.14 11.59 -15.10
N SER A 98 23.97 11.79 -14.51
CA SER A 98 22.69 11.86 -15.23
C SER A 98 22.67 13.08 -16.17
N GLY A 99 21.70 13.12 -17.10
CA GLY A 99 21.49 14.27 -17.98
C GLY A 99 21.26 15.60 -17.23
N ASN A 100 20.93 15.51 -15.93
CA ASN A 100 20.72 16.66 -15.04
C ASN A 100 21.94 16.93 -14.13
N GLY A 101 23.11 16.34 -14.43
CA GLY A 101 24.37 16.58 -13.71
C GLY A 101 24.53 15.86 -12.37
N ILE A 102 23.58 15.01 -11.99
CA ILE A 102 23.62 14.24 -10.73
C ILE A 102 24.56 13.05 -10.90
N ASP A 103 25.58 12.92 -10.05
CA ASP A 103 26.45 11.75 -9.99
C ASP A 103 25.60 10.50 -9.72
N LYS A 104 25.62 9.53 -10.64
CA LYS A 104 24.88 8.27 -10.49
C LYS A 104 25.57 7.32 -9.51
N GLY A 105 26.78 7.66 -9.05
CA GLY A 105 27.56 6.88 -8.11
C GLY A 105 27.91 5.49 -8.63
N LYS A 106 28.32 4.65 -7.69
CA LYS A 106 28.59 3.24 -7.91
C LYS A 106 27.27 2.47 -7.82
N PHE A 107 27.02 1.56 -8.76
CA PHE A 107 25.82 0.74 -8.76
C PHE A 107 25.87 -0.25 -7.60
N TYR A 108 24.81 -0.25 -6.79
CA TYR A 108 24.58 -1.21 -5.73
C TYR A 108 23.07 -1.47 -5.70
N GLN A 109 22.64 -2.72 -5.61
CA GLN A 109 21.25 -3.05 -5.28
C GLN A 109 21.18 -3.46 -3.82
N ARG A 110 20.31 -2.81 -3.06
CA ARG A 110 20.21 -2.99 -1.62
C ARG A 110 18.74 -3.04 -1.22
N ASP A 111 18.31 -4.16 -0.68
CA ASP A 111 16.96 -4.37 -0.21
C ASP A 111 16.93 -4.32 1.32
N PHE A 112 15.90 -3.69 1.86
CA PHE A 112 15.63 -3.70 3.28
C PHE A 112 14.84 -4.96 3.65
N VAL A 113 15.12 -5.54 4.81
CA VAL A 113 14.41 -6.74 5.28
C VAL A 113 13.40 -6.37 6.35
N ALA A 114 12.14 -6.63 6.05
CA ALA A 114 11.03 -6.40 6.95
C ALA A 114 11.21 -7.15 8.27
N TYR A 115 10.68 -6.56 9.34
CA TYR A 115 10.78 -7.11 10.67
C TYR A 115 9.49 -7.01 11.46
N THR A 116 9.44 -7.77 12.55
CA THR A 116 8.40 -7.65 13.58
C THR A 116 9.07 -7.56 14.95
N ASP A 117 8.46 -6.81 15.86
CA ASP A 117 8.95 -6.67 17.23
C ASP A 117 8.03 -7.37 18.23
N LYS A 118 8.65 -7.92 19.27
CA LYS A 118 7.98 -8.40 20.48
C LYS A 118 8.75 -7.97 21.71
N THR A 119 8.06 -7.83 22.83
CA THR A 119 8.71 -7.66 24.13
C THR A 119 8.89 -9.03 24.79
N GLU A 120 10.13 -9.43 25.04
CA GLU A 120 10.45 -10.68 25.74
C GLU A 120 11.43 -10.38 26.88
N ASN A 121 11.11 -10.82 28.10
CA ASN A 121 11.93 -10.59 29.30
C ASN A 121 12.34 -9.11 29.50
N GLY A 122 11.45 -8.17 29.17
CA GLY A 122 11.70 -6.74 29.28
C GLY A 122 12.62 -6.14 28.21
N LYS A 123 12.95 -6.90 27.17
CA LYS A 123 13.74 -6.45 26.01
C LYS A 123 12.91 -6.43 24.75
N THR A 124 13.24 -5.54 23.83
CA THR A 124 12.70 -5.59 22.46
C THR A 124 13.46 -6.67 21.68
N VAL A 125 12.72 -7.66 21.18
CA VAL A 125 13.22 -8.72 20.31
C VAL A 125 12.66 -8.50 18.92
N ARG A 126 13.56 -8.13 18.00
CA ARG A 126 13.24 -7.89 16.59
C ARG A 126 13.52 -9.13 15.76
N THR A 127 12.51 -9.62 15.04
CA THR A 127 12.64 -10.78 14.15
C THR A 127 12.58 -10.32 12.70
N PHE A 128 13.65 -10.58 11.96
CA PHE A 128 13.72 -10.41 10.51
C PHE A 128 13.44 -11.75 9.83
N ASP A 129 12.51 -11.77 8.89
CA ASP A 129 12.18 -12.99 8.13
C ASP A 129 11.55 -12.64 6.78
N GLU A 130 12.36 -12.68 5.72
CA GLU A 130 11.88 -12.34 4.38
C GLU A 130 12.59 -13.18 3.31
N THR A 131 11.89 -13.37 2.19
CA THR A 131 12.41 -14.10 1.03
C THR A 131 12.48 -13.17 -0.17
N PHE A 132 13.65 -13.11 -0.80
CA PHE A 132 13.89 -12.30 -2.00
C PHE A 132 14.21 -13.19 -3.19
N ALA A 133 13.82 -12.77 -4.39
CA ALA A 133 14.34 -13.33 -5.63
C ALA A 133 15.79 -12.87 -5.81
N VAL A 134 16.71 -13.82 -5.97
CA VAL A 134 18.13 -13.53 -6.21
C VAL A 134 18.29 -13.02 -7.65
N PRO A 135 18.86 -11.82 -7.85
CA PRO A 135 19.10 -11.28 -9.19
C PRO A 135 19.95 -12.23 -10.04
N GLY A 136 19.68 -12.26 -11.36
CA GLY A 136 20.23 -13.27 -12.28
C GLY A 136 21.77 -13.27 -12.43
N GLU A 137 22.45 -12.21 -12.00
CA GLU A 137 23.91 -12.07 -12.07
C GLU A 137 24.59 -12.14 -10.69
N CYS A 138 23.84 -12.37 -9.62
CA CYS A 138 24.34 -12.35 -8.24
C CYS A 138 24.57 -13.76 -7.68
N ASP A 139 25.84 -14.11 -7.46
CA ASP A 139 26.26 -15.36 -6.81
C ASP A 139 26.58 -15.21 -5.31
N SER A 140 26.57 -13.97 -4.83
CA SER A 140 26.85 -13.63 -3.45
C SER A 140 26.06 -12.40 -3.01
N VAL A 141 25.89 -12.30 -1.70
CA VAL A 141 25.13 -11.25 -1.06
C VAL A 141 25.82 -10.82 0.22
N ASP A 142 25.83 -9.52 0.46
CA ASP A 142 26.30 -8.90 1.69
C ASP A 142 25.08 -8.62 2.58
N VAL A 143 25.05 -9.22 3.77
CA VAL A 143 24.04 -8.93 4.78
C VAL A 143 24.62 -7.95 5.78
N GLU A 144 23.93 -6.84 5.96
CA GLU A 144 24.34 -5.72 6.80
C GLU A 144 23.31 -5.51 7.90
N PHE A 145 23.77 -5.52 9.14
CA PHE A 145 23.00 -5.07 10.29
C PHE A 145 23.48 -3.69 10.69
N ILE A 146 22.55 -2.75 10.77
CA ILE A 146 22.81 -1.39 11.19
C ILE A 146 22.05 -1.17 12.48
N ALA A 147 22.75 -0.68 13.49
CA ALA A 147 22.18 -0.23 14.74
C ALA A 147 22.39 1.30 14.82
N LYS A 148 21.39 2.11 15.21
CA LYS A 148 21.47 3.58 15.17
C LYS A 148 20.77 4.27 16.35
N TRP A 149 21.12 5.53 16.55
CA TRP A 149 20.52 6.56 17.43
C TRP A 149 20.75 6.42 18.93
N HIS A 150 20.45 5.26 19.52
CA HIS A 150 20.55 5.11 20.96
C HIS A 150 21.84 4.41 21.38
N PRO A 151 22.39 4.75 22.55
CA PRO A 151 23.39 3.92 23.21
C PRO A 151 22.74 2.59 23.59
N MET A 152 23.24 1.49 23.01
CA MET A 152 22.63 0.16 23.16
C MET A 152 23.58 -0.98 22.85
N THR A 153 23.18 -2.18 23.22
CA THR A 153 23.81 -3.43 22.80
C THR A 153 22.77 -4.29 22.10
N VAL A 154 23.11 -4.77 20.91
CA VAL A 154 22.24 -5.59 20.06
C VAL A 154 22.89 -6.96 19.88
N ALA A 155 22.25 -8.02 20.38
CA ALA A 155 22.69 -9.39 20.14
C ALA A 155 21.90 -10.01 18.98
N ILE A 156 22.58 -10.25 17.86
CA ILE A 156 22.07 -10.90 16.66
C ILE A 156 22.26 -12.42 16.80
N ARG A 157 21.16 -13.15 16.66
CA ARG A 157 21.05 -14.61 16.77
C ARG A 157 20.33 -15.19 15.57
N ASP A 158 20.40 -16.52 15.45
CA ASP A 158 19.65 -17.32 14.46
C ASP A 158 19.82 -16.86 13.00
N PHE A 159 20.93 -16.18 12.73
CA PHE A 159 21.20 -15.65 11.41
C PHE A 159 21.37 -16.78 10.40
N SER A 160 20.51 -16.81 9.39
CA SER A 160 20.58 -17.78 8.31
C SER A 160 20.18 -17.17 6.97
N VAL A 161 20.86 -17.61 5.92
CA VAL A 161 20.49 -17.37 4.52
C VAL A 161 20.31 -18.74 3.90
N VAL A 162 19.07 -19.08 3.54
CA VAL A 162 18.73 -20.39 2.98
C VAL A 162 18.05 -20.22 1.63
N LYS A 163 18.32 -21.14 0.71
CA LYS A 163 17.59 -21.20 -0.55
C LYS A 163 16.09 -21.42 -0.28
N ALA A 164 15.25 -20.67 -0.96
CA ALA A 164 13.79 -20.72 -0.82
C ALA A 164 13.09 -20.47 -2.16
N ASP A 165 11.78 -20.65 -2.19
CA ASP A 165 10.94 -20.25 -3.32
C ASP A 165 10.60 -18.77 -3.18
N ALA A 166 11.07 -17.93 -4.11
CA ALA A 166 10.66 -16.53 -4.25
C ALA A 166 9.76 -16.39 -5.48
N LYS A 167 8.53 -16.89 -5.39
CA LYS A 167 7.60 -16.85 -6.53
C LYS A 167 6.84 -15.52 -6.56
N PRO A 168 6.62 -14.94 -7.75
CA PRO A 168 5.68 -13.85 -7.93
C PRO A 168 4.31 -14.21 -7.34
N ARG A 169 3.67 -13.25 -6.68
CA ARG A 169 2.29 -13.36 -6.20
C ARG A 169 1.43 -12.42 -7.02
N VAL A 170 1.20 -12.85 -8.25
CA VAL A 170 0.47 -12.09 -9.27
C VAL A 170 -1.02 -12.12 -8.99
N VAL A 171 -1.63 -10.94 -9.01
CA VAL A 171 -3.06 -10.71 -8.79
C VAL A 171 -3.63 -10.00 -10.01
N ARG A 172 -4.57 -10.66 -10.69
CA ARG A 172 -5.33 -10.08 -11.79
C ARG A 172 -6.41 -9.15 -11.27
N CYS A 173 -6.08 -7.86 -11.27
CA CYS A 173 -6.92 -6.79 -10.77
C CYS A 173 -7.80 -6.24 -11.89
N VAL A 174 -9.09 -6.07 -11.62
CA VAL A 174 -10.05 -5.48 -12.56
C VAL A 174 -10.82 -4.35 -11.91
N VAL A 175 -11.01 -3.26 -12.65
CA VAL A 175 -11.92 -2.18 -12.27
C VAL A 175 -12.99 -2.04 -13.33
N GLY A 176 -14.25 -2.24 -12.94
CA GLY A 176 -15.40 -2.12 -13.83
C GLY A 176 -15.90 -0.68 -13.93
N ASN A 177 -16.31 -0.27 -15.13
CA ASN A 177 -16.90 1.04 -15.40
C ASN A 177 -18.32 0.91 -16.01
N PRO A 178 -19.31 0.36 -15.27
CA PRO A 178 -20.71 0.27 -15.71
C PRO A 178 -21.43 1.61 -15.88
N HIS A 179 -20.72 2.72 -15.63
CA HIS A 179 -21.05 4.11 -15.89
C HIS A 179 -22.54 4.54 -15.88
N GLU A 180 -22.85 5.52 -15.05
CA GLU A 180 -24.21 6.04 -14.89
C GLU A 180 -24.87 6.67 -16.13
N ARG A 181 -24.16 6.90 -17.25
CA ARG A 181 -24.68 7.62 -18.42
C ARG A 181 -25.87 6.87 -19.02
N THR A 182 -25.68 5.58 -19.25
CA THR A 182 -26.69 4.70 -19.83
C THR A 182 -27.88 4.53 -18.88
N ALA A 183 -27.63 4.30 -17.59
CA ALA A 183 -28.68 4.23 -16.57
C ALA A 183 -29.49 5.54 -16.48
N ASN A 184 -28.83 6.70 -16.42
CA ASN A 184 -29.48 8.00 -16.33
C ASN A 184 -30.33 8.30 -17.58
N ALA A 185 -29.86 7.93 -18.77
CA ALA A 185 -30.65 8.06 -20.00
C ALA A 185 -31.93 7.21 -19.97
N ILE A 186 -31.85 5.98 -19.46
CA ILE A 186 -33.02 5.10 -19.29
C ILE A 186 -34.00 5.68 -18.26
N ILE A 187 -33.50 6.12 -17.10
CA ILE A 187 -34.31 6.72 -16.04
C ILE A 187 -35.04 7.96 -16.55
N GLU A 188 -34.34 8.83 -17.27
CA GLU A 188 -34.91 10.06 -17.82
C GLU A 188 -35.94 9.78 -18.92
N ALA A 189 -35.68 8.81 -19.80
CA ALA A 189 -36.64 8.39 -20.83
C ALA A 189 -37.94 7.85 -20.21
N ARG A 190 -37.84 7.05 -19.15
CA ARG A 190 -39.01 6.53 -18.41
C ARG A 190 -39.80 7.62 -17.71
N ARG A 191 -39.12 8.58 -17.07
CA ARG A 191 -39.77 9.79 -16.50
C ARG A 191 -40.55 10.55 -17.56
N ARG A 192 -39.96 10.77 -18.74
CA ARG A 192 -40.65 11.45 -19.86
C ARG A 192 -41.85 10.68 -20.40
N ALA A 193 -41.81 9.35 -20.31
CA ALA A 193 -42.93 8.49 -20.66
C ALA A 193 -44.05 8.45 -19.58
N GLY A 194 -43.90 9.21 -18.49
CA GLY A 194 -44.88 9.29 -17.40
C GLY A 194 -44.74 8.19 -16.35
N GLU A 195 -43.65 7.41 -16.37
CA GLU A 195 -43.40 6.39 -15.35
C GLU A 195 -42.86 7.02 -14.07
N GLU A 196 -43.46 6.69 -12.93
CA GLU A 196 -42.90 7.02 -11.62
C GLU A 196 -41.65 6.17 -11.34
N MET A 197 -40.52 6.85 -11.13
CA MET A 197 -39.23 6.24 -10.85
C MET A 197 -39.00 6.10 -9.34
N THR A 198 -39.44 4.97 -8.78
CA THR A 198 -39.16 4.59 -7.40
C THR A 198 -37.68 4.25 -7.18
N GLY A 199 -37.25 4.20 -5.92
CA GLY A 199 -35.89 3.77 -5.56
C GLY A 199 -35.57 2.36 -6.10
N GLU A 200 -36.48 1.40 -5.90
CA GLU A 200 -36.34 0.02 -6.38
C GLU A 200 -36.15 -0.07 -7.90
N LYS A 201 -36.95 0.68 -8.68
CA LYS A 201 -36.84 0.69 -10.15
C LYS A 201 -35.50 1.28 -10.60
N THR A 202 -35.07 2.36 -9.96
CA THR A 202 -33.77 2.97 -10.24
C THR A 202 -32.63 2.01 -9.93
N MET A 203 -32.68 1.36 -8.77
CA MET A 203 -31.67 0.36 -8.37
C MET A 203 -31.63 -0.82 -9.33
N ALA A 204 -32.79 -1.32 -9.78
CA ALA A 204 -32.85 -2.39 -10.78
C ALA A 204 -32.16 -1.99 -12.11
N ILE A 205 -32.33 -0.74 -12.56
CA ILE A 205 -31.65 -0.23 -13.77
C ILE A 205 -30.13 -0.16 -13.55
N GLN A 206 -29.68 0.32 -12.38
CA GLN A 206 -28.25 0.41 -12.05
C GLN A 206 -27.61 -0.97 -11.94
N LEU A 207 -28.25 -1.91 -11.24
CA LEU A 207 -27.78 -3.29 -11.13
C LEU A 207 -27.70 -3.98 -12.50
N ALA A 208 -28.62 -3.69 -13.42
CA ALA A 208 -28.53 -4.20 -14.78
C ALA A 208 -27.30 -3.67 -15.54
N GLN A 209 -26.86 -2.42 -15.29
CA GLN A 209 -25.61 -1.91 -15.87
C GLN A 209 -24.38 -2.57 -15.24
N ILE A 210 -24.39 -2.77 -13.93
CA ILE A 210 -23.33 -3.50 -13.23
C ILE A 210 -23.23 -4.94 -13.77
N GLU A 211 -24.37 -5.62 -13.93
CA GLU A 211 -24.42 -6.98 -14.48
C GLU A 211 -23.98 -7.06 -15.94
N ALA A 212 -24.32 -6.06 -16.77
CA ALA A 212 -23.82 -5.95 -18.13
C ALA A 212 -22.29 -5.80 -18.16
N CYS A 213 -21.73 -4.94 -17.30
CA CYS A 213 -20.28 -4.77 -17.16
C CYS A 213 -19.60 -6.04 -16.64
N LEU A 214 -20.17 -6.72 -15.63
CA LEU A 214 -19.67 -8.03 -15.16
C LEU A 214 -19.67 -9.06 -16.29
N THR A 215 -20.74 -9.12 -17.07
CA THR A 215 -20.84 -10.03 -18.22
C THR A 215 -19.77 -9.72 -19.27
N ASN A 216 -19.52 -8.43 -19.54
CA ASN A 216 -18.44 -8.00 -20.43
C ASN A 216 -17.05 -8.39 -19.89
N ILE A 217 -16.79 -8.16 -18.60
CA ILE A 217 -15.53 -8.54 -17.94
C ILE A 217 -15.30 -10.04 -18.07
N PHE A 218 -16.26 -10.88 -17.66
CA PHE A 218 -16.08 -12.33 -17.68
C PHE A 218 -16.12 -12.95 -19.08
N ALA A 219 -16.53 -12.21 -20.11
CA ALA A 219 -16.40 -12.63 -21.50
C ALA A 219 -14.97 -12.45 -22.04
N HIS A 220 -14.17 -11.57 -21.45
CA HIS A 220 -12.88 -11.13 -22.03
C HIS A 220 -11.69 -11.19 -21.06
N VAL A 221 -11.95 -11.33 -19.76
CA VAL A 221 -10.92 -11.46 -18.72
C VAL A 221 -11.02 -12.85 -18.12
N GLU A 222 -10.02 -13.67 -18.38
CA GLU A 222 -9.91 -15.00 -17.79
C GLU A 222 -9.47 -14.89 -16.32
N ASN A 223 -10.17 -15.59 -15.44
CA ASN A 223 -9.80 -15.78 -14.02
C ASN A 223 -9.37 -14.49 -13.30
N PRO A 224 -10.21 -13.43 -13.26
CA PRO A 224 -9.89 -12.26 -12.45
C PRO A 224 -9.82 -12.64 -10.97
N ASP A 225 -8.84 -12.10 -10.24
CA ASP A 225 -8.68 -12.37 -8.80
C ASP A 225 -9.55 -11.45 -7.96
N ILE A 226 -9.67 -10.19 -8.39
CA ILE A 226 -10.52 -9.18 -7.75
C ILE A 226 -11.12 -8.19 -8.75
N ILE A 227 -12.41 -7.87 -8.58
CA ILE A 227 -13.12 -6.84 -9.35
C ILE A 227 -13.63 -5.76 -8.39
N LEU A 228 -13.39 -4.47 -8.70
CA LEU A 228 -13.92 -3.32 -7.97
C LEU A 228 -14.91 -2.51 -8.81
N PHE A 229 -15.98 -2.03 -8.17
CA PHE A 229 -16.94 -1.06 -8.73
C PHE A 229 -16.99 0.25 -7.92
N ALA A 230 -17.48 1.31 -8.57
CA ALA A 230 -17.52 2.66 -8.03
C ALA A 230 -18.51 2.87 -6.86
N GLU A 231 -18.35 3.99 -6.16
CA GLU A 231 -19.15 4.34 -4.97
C GLU A 231 -20.64 4.51 -5.29
N CYS A 232 -21.49 3.87 -4.48
CA CYS A 232 -22.94 4.03 -4.41
C CYS A 232 -23.68 3.91 -5.75
N LEU A 233 -23.09 3.19 -6.69
CA LEU A 233 -23.58 3.09 -8.06
C LEU A 233 -25.00 2.49 -8.13
N SER A 234 -25.29 1.47 -7.32
CA SER A 234 -26.61 0.83 -7.25
C SER A 234 -27.74 1.78 -6.82
N THR A 235 -27.40 2.87 -6.14
CA THR A 235 -28.39 3.82 -5.58
C THR A 235 -28.46 5.15 -6.33
N GLN A 236 -27.64 5.31 -7.36
CA GLN A 236 -27.52 6.58 -8.07
C GLN A 236 -28.80 6.94 -8.82
N GLY A 237 -29.28 8.17 -8.61
CA GLY A 237 -30.51 8.69 -9.22
C GLY A 237 -31.79 8.28 -8.49
N ALA A 238 -31.69 7.52 -7.39
CA ALA A 238 -32.82 7.21 -6.54
C ALA A 238 -33.36 8.49 -5.87
N PRO A 239 -34.69 8.67 -5.74
CA PRO A 239 -35.28 9.86 -5.13
C PRO A 239 -34.91 10.02 -3.65
N ASP A 240 -34.81 8.90 -2.93
CA ASP A 240 -34.41 8.84 -1.52
C ASP A 240 -33.36 7.73 -1.33
N PRO A 241 -32.12 8.07 -0.97
CA PRO A 241 -31.06 7.10 -0.70
C PRO A 241 -31.38 6.12 0.43
N VAL A 242 -32.20 6.50 1.42
CA VAL A 242 -32.57 5.62 2.54
C VAL A 242 -33.47 4.49 2.05
N SER A 243 -34.41 4.80 1.13
CA SER A 243 -35.32 3.83 0.54
C SER A 243 -34.64 2.72 -0.28
N VAL A 244 -33.38 2.93 -0.68
CA VAL A 244 -32.57 1.97 -1.46
C VAL A 244 -31.36 1.47 -0.67
N SER A 245 -31.41 1.61 0.65
CA SER A 245 -30.43 1.01 1.54
C SER A 245 -30.56 -0.51 1.54
N GLU A 246 -29.44 -1.21 1.64
CA GLU A 246 -29.41 -2.67 1.59
C GLU A 246 -28.62 -3.28 2.76
N PRO A 247 -29.04 -4.44 3.30
CA PRO A 247 -28.27 -5.16 4.31
C PRO A 247 -27.06 -5.87 3.67
N ILE A 248 -25.99 -6.01 4.45
CA ILE A 248 -24.81 -6.77 4.07
C ILE A 248 -24.59 -7.88 5.11
N PRO A 249 -24.60 -9.17 4.73
CA PRO A 249 -24.98 -9.72 3.41
C PRO A 249 -26.49 -9.71 3.18
N GLY A 250 -26.91 -9.98 1.94
CA GLY A 250 -28.31 -10.30 1.59
C GLY A 250 -29.05 -9.27 0.74
N GLY A 251 -28.48 -8.07 0.58
CA GLY A 251 -28.96 -7.02 -0.31
C GLY A 251 -28.92 -7.36 -1.81
N PRO A 252 -29.56 -6.54 -2.66
CA PRO A 252 -29.54 -6.74 -4.11
C PRO A 252 -28.13 -6.70 -4.72
N SER A 253 -27.28 -5.76 -4.31
CA SER A 253 -25.89 -5.70 -4.82
C SER A 253 -25.07 -6.88 -4.31
N TRP A 254 -25.26 -7.29 -3.04
CA TRP A 254 -24.67 -8.52 -2.49
C TRP A 254 -25.01 -9.76 -3.32
N ARG A 255 -26.29 -9.98 -3.64
CA ARG A 255 -26.74 -11.16 -4.40
C ARG A 255 -26.16 -11.20 -5.81
N LEU A 256 -26.03 -10.03 -6.45
CA LEU A 256 -25.37 -9.93 -7.75
C LEU A 256 -23.88 -10.29 -7.64
N ALA A 257 -23.18 -9.75 -6.64
CA ALA A 257 -21.79 -10.09 -6.37
C ALA A 257 -21.63 -11.60 -6.09
N GLU A 258 -22.42 -12.18 -5.18
CA GLU A 258 -22.40 -13.60 -4.82
C GLU A 258 -22.61 -14.52 -6.04
N LYS A 259 -23.58 -14.19 -6.91
CA LYS A 259 -23.86 -14.94 -8.16
C LYS A 259 -22.62 -15.05 -9.04
N TYR A 260 -21.89 -13.96 -9.24
CA TYR A 260 -20.72 -13.93 -10.12
C TYR A 260 -19.45 -14.41 -9.42
N ALA A 261 -19.26 -14.07 -8.15
CA ALA A 261 -18.12 -14.47 -7.35
C ALA A 261 -18.02 -16.00 -7.26
N THR A 262 -19.14 -16.67 -6.95
CA THR A 262 -19.20 -18.14 -6.87
C THR A 262 -19.05 -18.82 -8.24
N LYS A 263 -19.72 -18.29 -9.27
CA LYS A 263 -19.69 -18.85 -10.63
C LYS A 263 -18.30 -18.80 -11.26
N TYR A 264 -17.58 -17.70 -11.07
CA TYR A 264 -16.28 -17.46 -11.71
C TYR A 264 -15.09 -17.57 -10.75
N ARG A 265 -15.34 -17.94 -9.49
CA ARG A 265 -14.33 -18.02 -8.41
C ARG A 265 -13.50 -16.74 -8.32
N CYS A 266 -14.14 -15.58 -8.15
CA CYS A 266 -13.50 -14.27 -8.13
C CYS A 266 -13.93 -13.48 -6.89
N ASN A 267 -13.03 -12.68 -6.30
CA ASN A 267 -13.42 -11.74 -5.26
C ASN A 267 -14.11 -10.51 -5.89
N ILE A 268 -15.28 -10.13 -5.43
CA ILE A 268 -16.02 -8.97 -5.95
C ILE A 268 -16.24 -7.94 -4.85
N ALA A 269 -15.71 -6.75 -5.06
CA ALA A 269 -15.86 -5.61 -4.17
C ALA A 269 -16.84 -4.59 -4.76
N MET A 270 -17.84 -4.22 -3.96
CA MET A 270 -18.83 -3.20 -4.31
C MET A 270 -19.01 -2.23 -3.14
N ASN A 271 -19.47 -1.03 -3.47
CA ASN A 271 -19.82 -0.02 -2.49
C ASN A 271 -21.33 0.27 -2.54
N VAL A 272 -21.97 0.27 -1.38
CA VAL A 272 -23.42 0.40 -1.24
C VAL A 272 -23.80 1.33 -0.10
N ARG A 273 -25.06 1.74 -0.13
CA ARG A 273 -25.75 2.36 1.00
C ARG A 273 -26.22 1.24 1.93
N GLU A 274 -25.54 1.04 3.03
CA GLU A 274 -25.83 -0.05 3.98
C GLU A 274 -26.86 0.40 5.02
N LEU A 275 -27.83 -0.47 5.30
CA LEU A 275 -28.62 -0.42 6.54
C LEU A 275 -28.14 -1.55 7.45
N ASP A 276 -27.50 -1.21 8.57
CA ASP A 276 -26.97 -2.20 9.49
C ASP A 276 -28.05 -2.79 10.42
N ALA A 277 -27.65 -3.78 11.23
CA ALA A 277 -28.56 -4.47 12.15
C ALA A 277 -29.15 -3.55 13.24
N GLU A 278 -28.49 -2.43 13.53
CA GLU A 278 -28.95 -1.40 14.47
C GLU A 278 -29.76 -0.28 13.77
N ALA A 279 -30.15 -0.48 12.52
CA ALA A 279 -30.85 0.50 11.68
C ALA A 279 -30.07 1.80 11.45
N ARG A 280 -28.74 1.73 11.46
CA ARG A 280 -27.86 2.85 11.10
C ARG A 280 -27.51 2.78 9.62
N PHE A 281 -27.36 3.96 9.04
CA PHE A 281 -27.13 4.13 7.63
C PHE A 281 -25.65 4.42 7.35
N HIS A 282 -25.03 3.65 6.46
CA HIS A 282 -23.60 3.76 6.18
C HIS A 282 -23.30 3.80 4.68
N ASN A 283 -22.11 4.32 4.36
CA ASN A 283 -21.50 4.20 3.04
C ASN A 283 -20.43 3.12 3.12
N THR A 284 -20.69 1.95 2.54
CA THR A 284 -19.97 0.73 2.90
C THR A 284 -19.42 0.03 1.69
N VAL A 285 -18.13 -0.28 1.72
CA VAL A 285 -17.49 -1.25 0.82
C VAL A 285 -17.60 -2.63 1.45
N PHE A 286 -18.07 -3.61 0.69
CA PHE A 286 -17.95 -5.02 1.06
C PHE A 286 -17.11 -5.77 0.03
N VAL A 287 -16.52 -6.88 0.47
CA VAL A 287 -15.86 -7.86 -0.41
C VAL A 287 -16.56 -9.20 -0.25
N CYS A 288 -17.15 -9.68 -1.35
CA CYS A 288 -17.67 -11.03 -1.49
C CYS A 288 -16.56 -11.92 -2.04
N ASP A 289 -16.16 -12.96 -1.30
CA ASP A 289 -15.09 -13.86 -1.71
C ASP A 289 -15.52 -14.86 -2.79
N ARG A 290 -14.55 -15.65 -3.27
CA ARG A 290 -14.74 -16.66 -4.31
C ARG A 290 -15.75 -17.75 -3.94
N GLU A 291 -16.05 -17.92 -2.65
CA GLU A 291 -17.03 -18.85 -2.11
C GLU A 291 -18.40 -18.20 -1.84
N GLY A 292 -18.56 -16.91 -2.13
CA GLY A 292 -19.81 -16.17 -1.91
C GLY A 292 -19.99 -15.69 -0.47
N LYS A 293 -18.92 -15.63 0.34
CA LYS A 293 -18.97 -15.22 1.75
C LYS A 293 -18.39 -13.82 1.94
N LEU A 294 -18.69 -13.20 3.09
CA LEU A 294 -18.20 -11.87 3.42
C LEU A 294 -16.75 -11.98 3.90
N ALA A 295 -15.80 -11.51 3.09
CA ALA A 295 -14.39 -11.50 3.45
C ALA A 295 -13.92 -10.20 4.11
N GLY A 296 -14.61 -9.09 3.83
CA GLY A 296 -14.24 -7.79 4.37
C GLY A 296 -15.37 -6.77 4.24
N LEU A 297 -15.40 -5.84 5.18
CA LEU A 297 -16.35 -4.74 5.21
C LEU A 297 -15.64 -3.49 5.73
N TYR A 298 -15.82 -2.36 5.03
CA TYR A 298 -15.32 -1.05 5.43
C TYR A 298 -16.45 -0.01 5.32
N ARG A 299 -16.78 0.64 6.43
CA ARG A 299 -17.70 1.78 6.49
C ARG A 299 -16.89 3.05 6.38
N LYS A 300 -17.23 3.94 5.44
CA LYS A 300 -16.55 5.21 5.19
C LYS A 300 -16.39 6.02 6.48
N THR A 301 -15.16 6.33 6.82
CA THR A 301 -14.82 7.06 8.07
C THR A 301 -15.03 8.55 7.90
N HIS A 302 -14.54 9.15 6.81
CA HIS A 302 -14.68 10.58 6.57
C HIS A 302 -15.92 10.87 5.73
N LEU A 303 -16.99 11.36 6.37
CA LEU A 303 -18.21 11.76 5.68
C LEU A 303 -18.11 13.17 5.11
N THR A 304 -18.67 13.36 3.91
CA THR A 304 -18.87 14.67 3.30
C THR A 304 -20.02 15.42 3.96
N SER A 305 -20.17 16.69 3.60
CA SER A 305 -21.27 17.49 4.13
C SER A 305 -22.65 16.94 3.76
N GLY A 306 -22.83 16.55 2.50
CA GLY A 306 -24.08 15.94 2.06
C GLY A 306 -24.40 14.63 2.78
N GLU A 307 -23.39 13.82 3.08
CA GLU A 307 -23.58 12.55 3.78
C GLU A 307 -24.04 12.73 5.23
N TYR A 308 -23.51 13.71 5.98
CA TYR A 308 -24.04 13.98 7.32
C TYR A 308 -25.49 14.46 7.27
N GLN A 309 -25.86 15.28 6.27
CA GLN A 309 -27.22 15.80 6.11
C GLN A 309 -28.23 14.70 5.77
N MET A 310 -27.76 13.65 5.08
CA MET A 310 -28.54 12.45 4.78
C MET A 310 -28.67 11.49 5.98
N GLY A 311 -28.01 11.78 7.11
CA GLY A 311 -28.07 10.95 8.31
C GLY A 311 -27.14 9.73 8.29
N LEU A 312 -26.10 9.72 7.42
CA LEU A 312 -25.10 8.64 7.45
C LEU A 312 -24.27 8.72 8.73
N VAL A 313 -23.91 7.55 9.25
CA VAL A 313 -23.02 7.37 10.39
C VAL A 313 -21.64 6.97 9.87
N PRO A 314 -20.54 7.57 10.38
CA PRO A 314 -19.19 7.21 9.96
C PRO A 314 -18.81 5.80 10.44
N GLY A 315 -17.85 5.20 9.76
CA GLY A 315 -17.12 4.04 10.27
C GLY A 315 -16.21 4.39 11.46
N ASP A 316 -15.66 3.36 12.11
CA ASP A 316 -14.89 3.46 13.35
C ASP A 316 -13.40 3.07 13.19
N GLY A 317 -12.93 2.81 11.96
CA GLY A 317 -11.55 2.44 11.71
C GLY A 317 -11.22 2.15 10.26
N PHE A 318 -10.04 1.58 10.02
CA PHE A 318 -9.51 1.26 8.69
C PHE A 318 -9.11 -0.23 8.62
N PRO A 319 -10.10 -1.15 8.54
CA PRO A 319 -9.85 -2.57 8.57
C PRO A 319 -9.09 -3.04 7.32
N VAL A 320 -8.25 -4.05 7.52
CA VAL A 320 -7.57 -4.80 6.45
C VAL A 320 -8.06 -6.24 6.50
N PHE A 321 -8.53 -6.73 5.36
CA PHE A 321 -9.11 -8.05 5.19
C PHE A 321 -8.11 -9.00 4.53
N ASN A 322 -8.16 -10.26 4.92
CA ASN A 322 -7.30 -11.30 4.36
C ASN A 322 -8.06 -12.01 3.23
N LEU A 323 -7.55 -11.88 2.00
CA LEU A 323 -8.00 -12.64 0.85
C LEU A 323 -7.01 -13.75 0.54
N ASP A 324 -7.39 -14.66 -0.36
CA ASP A 324 -6.58 -15.82 -0.76
C ASP A 324 -5.22 -15.43 -1.36
N PHE A 325 -5.14 -14.26 -1.99
CA PHE A 325 -3.92 -13.77 -2.62
C PHE A 325 -3.13 -12.78 -1.75
N GLY A 326 -3.69 -12.23 -0.68
CA GLY A 326 -3.02 -11.18 0.10
C GLY A 326 -3.96 -10.34 0.97
N ARG A 327 -3.39 -9.33 1.62
CA ARG A 327 -4.11 -8.44 2.53
C ARG A 327 -4.58 -7.20 1.79
N VAL A 328 -5.87 -6.89 1.89
CA VAL A 328 -6.50 -5.81 1.12
C VAL A 328 -7.19 -4.83 2.06
N GLY A 329 -7.04 -3.54 1.80
CA GLY A 329 -7.75 -2.47 2.50
C GLY A 329 -8.73 -1.76 1.58
N ALA A 330 -9.60 -0.92 2.15
CA ALA A 330 -10.50 -0.07 1.38
C ALA A 330 -10.57 1.35 1.96
N LEU A 331 -10.73 2.34 1.08
CA LEU A 331 -11.02 3.73 1.41
C LEU A 331 -12.07 4.26 0.43
N VAL A 332 -12.90 5.21 0.84
CA VAL A 332 -14.02 5.69 0.01
C VAL A 332 -13.94 7.19 -0.18
N CYS A 333 -13.88 7.62 -1.44
CA CYS A 333 -13.95 9.02 -1.91
C CYS A 333 -13.28 10.06 -1.01
N TRP A 334 -14.02 10.61 -0.04
CA TRP A 334 -13.58 11.70 0.82
C TRP A 334 -12.41 11.32 1.72
N ASP A 335 -12.21 10.03 2.00
CA ASP A 335 -11.03 9.53 2.73
C ASP A 335 -9.70 9.91 2.06
N ASN A 336 -9.68 10.16 0.74
CA ASN A 336 -8.47 10.52 -0.03
C ASN A 336 -7.83 11.84 0.42
N TRP A 337 -8.65 12.75 0.95
CA TRP A 337 -8.21 14.06 1.42
C TRP A 337 -7.44 14.00 2.75
N PHE A 338 -7.48 12.84 3.42
CA PHE A 338 -6.83 12.58 4.69
C PHE A 338 -5.72 11.56 4.45
N SER A 339 -4.51 12.06 4.24
CA SER A 339 -3.31 11.24 3.97
C SER A 339 -3.01 10.21 5.07
N GLU A 340 -3.52 10.45 6.27
CA GLU A 340 -3.47 9.58 7.43
C GLU A 340 -4.20 8.26 7.16
N SER A 341 -5.35 8.31 6.48
CA SER A 341 -6.19 7.12 6.21
C SER A 341 -5.40 6.05 5.46
N ILE A 342 -4.72 6.45 4.38
CA ILE A 342 -3.98 5.49 3.56
C ILE A 342 -2.75 4.94 4.28
N LYS A 343 -2.07 5.79 5.06
CA LYS A 343 -0.95 5.37 5.90
C LYS A 343 -1.40 4.38 6.97
N LEU A 344 -2.56 4.59 7.60
CA LEU A 344 -3.14 3.68 8.58
C LEU A 344 -3.53 2.33 7.97
N VAL A 345 -4.04 2.32 6.73
CA VAL A 345 -4.34 1.08 5.99
C VAL A 345 -3.05 0.30 5.68
N LYS A 346 -2.00 0.96 5.17
CA LYS A 346 -0.68 0.31 4.98
C LYS A 346 -0.09 -0.16 6.30
N ARG A 347 -0.16 0.66 7.36
CA ARG A 347 0.28 0.29 8.74
C ARG A 347 -0.44 -0.95 9.28
N SER A 348 -1.69 -1.13 8.89
CA SER A 348 -2.49 -2.31 9.24
C SER A 348 -2.14 -3.54 8.39
N GLY A 349 -1.18 -3.40 7.47
CA GLY A 349 -0.58 -4.44 6.65
C GLY A 349 -1.30 -4.71 5.33
N ALA A 350 -2.01 -3.72 4.77
CA ALA A 350 -2.55 -3.84 3.43
C ALA A 350 -1.44 -3.90 2.37
N GLU A 351 -1.64 -4.73 1.36
CA GLU A 351 -0.76 -4.95 0.21
C GLU A 351 -1.41 -4.47 -1.11
N LEU A 352 -2.74 -4.29 -1.09
CA LEU A 352 -3.55 -3.73 -2.18
C LEU A 352 -4.64 -2.83 -1.57
N LEU A 353 -4.97 -1.73 -2.22
CA LEU A 353 -6.02 -0.81 -1.78
C LEU A 353 -7.17 -0.72 -2.79
N LEU A 354 -8.40 -0.85 -2.28
CA LEU A 354 -9.62 -0.59 -3.03
C LEU A 354 -10.10 0.84 -2.77
N PHE A 355 -10.36 1.59 -3.83
CA PHE A 355 -10.78 2.98 -3.73
C PHE A 355 -11.97 3.29 -4.64
N PRO A 356 -13.21 2.97 -4.21
CA PRO A 356 -14.42 3.44 -4.89
C PRO A 356 -14.70 4.92 -4.61
N LEU A 357 -15.12 5.64 -5.65
CA LEU A 357 -15.41 7.06 -5.65
C LEU A 357 -16.68 7.40 -6.44
N ALA A 358 -17.42 8.39 -5.94
CA ALA A 358 -18.49 9.05 -6.68
C ALA A 358 -17.93 10.00 -7.74
N GLY A 359 -16.75 10.59 -7.51
CA GLY A 359 -16.10 11.54 -8.40
C GLY A 359 -14.97 12.30 -7.74
N CYS A 360 -14.21 13.07 -8.52
CA CYS A 360 -13.15 13.95 -8.04
C CYS A 360 -12.85 15.05 -9.07
N ALA A 361 -12.04 16.05 -8.71
CA ALA A 361 -11.50 16.98 -9.70
C ALA A 361 -10.39 16.31 -10.51
N GLN A 362 -10.28 16.62 -11.81
CA GLN A 362 -9.34 15.96 -12.73
C GLN A 362 -7.88 16.07 -12.27
N ASP A 363 -7.48 17.26 -11.79
CA ASP A 363 -6.16 17.51 -11.23
C ASP A 363 -5.85 16.61 -10.02
N HIS A 364 -6.86 16.33 -9.19
CA HIS A 364 -6.73 15.42 -8.07
C HIS A 364 -6.57 13.98 -8.51
N VAL A 365 -7.23 13.57 -9.60
CA VAL A 365 -7.05 12.23 -10.16
C VAL A 365 -5.65 12.03 -10.70
N ASP A 366 -5.12 13.01 -11.41
CA ASP A 366 -3.82 12.91 -12.07
C ASP A 366 -2.65 13.06 -11.11
N ILE A 367 -2.83 13.74 -9.97
CA ILE A 367 -1.75 14.02 -9.01
C ILE A 367 -1.92 13.26 -7.70
N VAL A 368 -3.09 13.36 -7.05
CA VAL A 368 -3.25 12.87 -5.68
C VAL A 368 -3.25 11.35 -5.63
N PHE A 369 -3.93 10.65 -6.53
CA PHE A 369 -3.96 9.18 -6.49
C PHE A 369 -2.59 8.53 -6.74
N PRO A 370 -1.82 8.95 -7.76
CA PRO A 370 -0.42 8.54 -7.88
C PRO A 370 0.40 8.84 -6.63
N ALA A 371 0.26 10.04 -6.06
CA ALA A 371 0.95 10.40 -4.82
C ALA A 371 0.54 9.49 -3.64
N ARG A 372 -0.72 9.07 -3.56
CA ARG A 372 -1.22 8.15 -2.53
C ARG A 372 -0.65 6.74 -2.69
N ALA A 373 -0.54 6.25 -3.93
CA ALA A 373 0.11 4.97 -4.19
C ALA A 373 1.58 4.98 -3.75
N ILE A 374 2.28 6.09 -4.01
CA ILE A 374 3.67 6.32 -3.57
C ILE A 374 3.76 6.45 -2.04
N ASP A 375 2.88 7.26 -1.41
CA ASP A 375 2.84 7.50 0.04
C ASP A 375 2.64 6.20 0.82
N ALA A 376 1.81 5.30 0.30
CA ALA A 376 1.47 4.03 0.93
C ALA A 376 2.39 2.89 0.48
N GLY A 377 3.04 3.04 -0.67
CA GLY A 377 3.90 2.00 -1.22
C GLY A 377 3.16 0.75 -1.70
N ILE A 378 1.87 0.88 -2.03
CA ILE A 378 1.01 -0.23 -2.47
C ILE A 378 0.18 0.14 -3.69
N PRO A 379 -0.19 -0.83 -4.54
CA PRO A 379 -1.08 -0.61 -5.67
C PRO A 379 -2.51 -0.25 -5.24
N ILE A 380 -3.20 0.54 -6.05
CA ILE A 380 -4.54 1.05 -5.79
C ILE A 380 -5.46 0.76 -6.99
N LEU A 381 -6.62 0.16 -6.73
CA LEU A 381 -7.73 0.06 -7.68
C LEU A 381 -8.65 1.26 -7.46
N VAL A 382 -8.80 2.08 -8.49
CA VAL A 382 -9.54 3.34 -8.43
C VAL A 382 -10.77 3.24 -9.32
N ALA A 383 -11.95 3.19 -8.70
CA ALA A 383 -13.24 3.06 -9.39
C ALA A 383 -14.07 4.34 -9.23
N MET A 384 -14.31 5.07 -10.31
CA MET A 384 -15.00 6.35 -10.31
C MET A 384 -16.34 6.27 -11.02
N ARG A 385 -17.40 6.80 -10.39
CA ARG A 385 -18.73 6.88 -11.01
C ARG A 385 -18.80 7.94 -12.11
N GLN A 386 -18.04 9.02 -11.99
CA GLN A 386 -18.00 10.12 -12.97
C GLN A 386 -17.29 9.73 -14.25
N GLY A 387 -17.99 9.92 -15.35
CA GLY A 387 -17.63 9.38 -16.66
C GLY A 387 -16.45 9.91 -17.42
N HIS A 388 -16.02 11.12 -17.08
CA HIS A 388 -14.88 11.76 -17.72
C HIS A 388 -13.57 11.42 -17.01
N LEU A 389 -13.65 10.77 -15.85
CA LEU A 389 -12.50 10.38 -15.05
C LEU A 389 -12.10 8.93 -15.32
N PRO A 390 -10.81 8.59 -15.21
CA PRO A 390 -10.33 7.23 -15.42
C PRO A 390 -10.78 6.29 -14.30
N ASN A 391 -11.24 5.10 -14.70
CA ASN A 391 -11.33 3.92 -13.84
C ASN A 391 -10.11 3.04 -14.14
N GLY A 392 -9.38 2.58 -13.13
CA GLY A 392 -8.12 1.88 -13.41
C GLY A 392 -7.32 1.42 -12.23
N ILE A 393 -6.12 0.94 -12.54
CA ILE A 393 -5.16 0.41 -11.57
C ILE A 393 -3.90 1.28 -11.59
N ILE A 394 -3.46 1.70 -10.42
CA ILE A 394 -2.23 2.42 -10.16
C ILE A 394 -1.28 1.49 -9.40
N ASP A 395 -0.06 1.32 -9.88
CA ASP A 395 0.97 0.57 -9.17
C ASP A 395 1.62 1.43 -8.06
N ARG A 396 2.37 0.81 -7.16
CA ARG A 396 2.98 1.45 -5.98
C ARG A 396 3.93 2.61 -6.28
N ASP A 397 4.43 2.71 -7.51
CA ASP A 397 5.26 3.83 -7.97
C ASP A 397 4.46 5.01 -8.52
N GLY A 398 3.12 4.95 -8.44
CA GLY A 398 2.21 5.98 -8.94
C GLY A 398 1.88 5.85 -10.42
N THR A 399 2.42 4.86 -11.12
CA THR A 399 2.14 4.63 -12.54
C THR A 399 0.75 4.03 -12.71
N TRP A 400 -0.06 4.65 -13.56
CA TRP A 400 -1.29 4.02 -14.04
C TRP A 400 -0.95 2.90 -15.03
N VAL A 401 -1.12 1.65 -14.60
CA VAL A 401 -0.81 0.47 -15.43
C VAL A 401 -1.98 0.04 -16.32
N ALA A 402 -3.20 0.44 -15.97
CA ALA A 402 -4.38 0.28 -16.80
C ALA A 402 -5.42 1.37 -16.50
N LYS A 403 -6.15 1.81 -17.54
CA LYS A 403 -7.24 2.78 -17.46
C LYS A 403 -8.34 2.43 -18.45
N THR A 404 -9.58 2.76 -18.09
CA THR A 404 -10.71 2.84 -19.01
C THR A 404 -11.49 4.13 -18.77
N PHE A 405 -12.05 4.65 -19.86
CA PHE A 405 -13.02 5.75 -19.88
C PHE A 405 -14.34 5.32 -20.55
N GLU A 406 -14.38 4.09 -21.03
CA GLU A 406 -15.49 3.56 -21.82
C GLU A 406 -16.67 3.22 -20.92
N ASP A 407 -17.87 3.62 -21.33
CA ASP A 407 -19.11 3.21 -20.67
C ASP A 407 -19.28 1.69 -20.83
N CYS A 408 -19.58 1.01 -19.73
CA CYS A 408 -19.58 -0.45 -19.58
C CYS A 408 -18.23 -1.12 -19.92
N GLY A 409 -17.14 -0.35 -19.96
CA GLY A 409 -15.79 -0.83 -20.10
C GLY A 409 -15.21 -1.36 -18.78
N TYR A 410 -13.96 -1.81 -18.85
CA TYR A 410 -13.18 -2.21 -17.68
C TYR A 410 -11.70 -1.96 -17.92
N ALA A 411 -10.93 -1.83 -16.84
CA ALA A 411 -9.47 -1.84 -16.87
C ALA A 411 -8.98 -3.11 -16.18
N VAL A 412 -7.94 -3.74 -16.73
CA VAL A 412 -7.34 -4.96 -16.19
C VAL A 412 -5.83 -4.85 -16.17
N ALA A 413 -5.21 -5.30 -15.08
CA ALA A 413 -3.76 -5.41 -14.96
C ALA A 413 -3.41 -6.56 -14.01
N ASP A 414 -2.31 -7.25 -14.32
CA ASP A 414 -1.69 -8.24 -13.44
C ASP A 414 -0.65 -7.53 -12.56
N ILE A 415 -0.83 -7.60 -11.24
CA ILE A 415 0.03 -6.94 -10.25
C ILE A 415 0.75 -8.00 -9.42
N ASP A 416 2.08 -8.00 -9.43
CA ASP A 416 2.85 -8.86 -8.51
C ASP A 416 2.99 -8.18 -7.14
N LEU A 417 2.27 -8.67 -6.13
CA LEU A 417 2.34 -8.09 -4.79
C LEU A 417 3.75 -8.22 -4.18
N ASN A 418 4.57 -9.17 -4.62
CA ASN A 418 5.95 -9.34 -4.17
C ASN A 418 6.95 -8.42 -4.90
N GLU A 419 6.51 -7.58 -5.86
CA GLU A 419 7.42 -7.02 -6.87
C GLU A 419 8.63 -6.19 -6.39
N ARG A 420 8.61 -5.25 -5.43
CA ARG A 420 9.77 -4.33 -5.17
C ARG A 420 10.14 -3.41 -6.36
N LYS A 421 9.46 -2.27 -6.44
CA LYS A 421 9.82 -1.16 -7.34
C LYS A 421 11.01 -0.39 -6.77
N ARG A 422 12.20 -0.59 -7.34
CA ARG A 422 13.43 0.06 -6.86
C ARG A 422 13.62 1.44 -7.46
N THR A 423 14.13 2.36 -6.66
CA THR A 423 14.56 3.69 -7.12
C THR A 423 15.96 3.99 -6.61
N PHE A 424 16.62 4.98 -7.23
CA PHE A 424 17.94 5.43 -6.80
C PHE A 424 17.84 6.33 -5.58
N TRP A 425 18.71 6.10 -4.60
CA TRP A 425 18.80 6.92 -3.40
C TRP A 425 20.23 7.30 -3.08
N LEU A 426 20.42 8.54 -2.66
CA LEU A 426 21.70 9.04 -2.18
C LEU A 426 21.81 8.96 -0.64
N SER A 427 20.71 9.18 0.07
CA SER A 427 20.70 9.47 1.52
C SER A 427 20.75 8.25 2.45
N VAL A 428 20.49 7.03 1.94
CA VAL A 428 20.53 5.76 2.71
C VAL A 428 21.66 4.83 2.23
N GLY A 429 22.67 5.44 1.59
CA GLY A 429 23.74 4.80 0.83
C GLY A 429 23.45 4.89 -0.67
N PRO A 430 24.43 5.25 -1.53
CA PRO A 430 24.23 5.32 -2.97
C PRO A 430 23.78 3.95 -3.48
N GLY A 431 22.59 3.82 -4.05
CA GLY A 431 22.11 2.51 -4.51
C GLY A 431 20.66 2.49 -4.97
N GLN A 432 20.27 1.38 -5.60
CA GLN A 432 18.89 1.03 -5.93
C GLN A 432 18.30 0.21 -4.79
N GLY A 433 17.17 0.63 -4.24
CA GLY A 433 16.47 -0.12 -3.20
C GLY A 433 14.96 0.12 -3.24
N ASP A 434 14.20 -0.72 -2.54
CA ASP A 434 12.76 -0.52 -2.39
C ASP A 434 12.49 0.62 -1.38
N PRO A 435 12.06 1.80 -1.85
CA PRO A 435 11.78 2.92 -0.97
C PRO A 435 10.59 2.65 -0.04
N TYR A 436 9.65 1.83 -0.49
CA TYR A 436 8.29 1.82 0.01
C TYR A 436 8.16 1.11 1.35
N GLU A 437 8.90 0.01 1.54
CA GLU A 437 9.01 -0.61 2.87
C GLU A 437 9.99 0.16 3.77
N LEU A 438 11.06 0.71 3.20
CA LEU A 438 12.05 1.43 3.98
C LEU A 438 11.46 2.69 4.65
N TYR A 439 10.74 3.53 3.91
CA TYR A 439 10.11 4.73 4.46
C TYR A 439 9.12 4.41 5.57
N TYR A 440 8.41 3.30 5.43
CA TYR A 440 7.48 2.81 6.43
C TYR A 440 8.19 2.56 7.76
N ASP A 441 9.31 1.83 7.72
CA ASP A 441 10.07 1.52 8.93
C ASP A 441 10.96 2.67 9.41
N GLU A 442 11.40 3.57 8.52
CA GLU A 442 12.14 4.78 8.91
C GLU A 442 11.25 5.86 9.55
N SER A 443 9.93 5.71 9.51
CA SER A 443 9.00 6.61 10.20
C SER A 443 9.26 6.64 11.72
N ARG A 444 8.88 7.74 12.40
CA ARG A 444 9.15 7.95 13.83
C ARG A 444 7.85 8.17 14.63
N PRO A 445 7.03 7.13 14.85
CA PRO A 445 5.72 7.29 15.46
C PRO A 445 5.74 7.85 16.88
N ALA A 446 6.79 7.61 17.66
CA ALA A 446 6.94 8.24 18.97
C ALA A 446 6.82 9.79 18.91
N LEU A 447 7.26 10.42 17.81
CA LEU A 447 7.11 11.87 17.62
C LEU A 447 5.67 12.30 17.28
N TYR A 448 4.83 11.36 16.83
CA TYR A 448 3.45 11.60 16.43
C TYR A 448 2.44 11.16 17.50
N GLU A 449 2.82 10.23 18.39
CA GLU A 449 1.99 9.74 19.50
C GLU A 449 1.79 10.80 20.57
N ASP A 450 2.83 11.58 20.89
CA ASP A 450 2.74 12.72 21.81
C ASP A 450 2.03 13.93 21.20
N PHE A 451 1.73 13.88 19.90
CA PHE A 451 1.00 14.96 19.25
C PHE A 451 -0.45 14.96 19.71
N ASN A 452 -0.84 15.97 20.48
CA ASN A 452 -2.21 16.11 20.94
C ASN A 452 -3.11 16.63 19.81
N TRP A 453 -3.65 15.69 19.03
CA TRP A 453 -4.63 15.94 17.95
C TRP A 453 -5.92 16.64 18.41
N LYS A 454 -6.19 16.68 19.72
CA LYS A 454 -7.39 17.33 20.30
C LYS A 454 -7.17 18.79 20.66
N GLN A 455 -5.98 19.36 20.44
CA GLN A 455 -5.81 20.79 20.66
C GLN A 455 -6.65 21.59 19.65
N PRO A 456 -7.52 22.51 20.10
CA PRO A 456 -8.29 23.35 19.20
C PRO A 456 -7.33 24.18 18.34
N ARG A 457 -7.64 24.31 17.05
CA ARG A 457 -6.92 25.26 16.17
C ARG A 457 -7.06 26.66 16.80
N LYS A 458 -5.92 27.30 17.10
CA LYS A 458 -5.89 28.67 17.62
C LYS A 458 -6.27 29.68 16.54
#